data_AF-A0A6M0CWB8-F1
#
_entry.id   AF-A0A6M0CWB8-F1
#
_cell.length_a   1.000
_cell.length_b   1.000
_cell.length_c   1.000
_cell.angle_alpha   90.00
_cell.angle_beta   90.00
_cell.angle_gamma   90.00
#
_symmetry.space_group_name_H-M   'P 1'
#
loop_
_entity.id
_entity.type
_entity.pdbx_description
1 polymer ?
#
loop_
_entity_poly.entity_id
_entity_poly.type
_entity_poly.pdbx_seq_one_letter_code
_entity_poly.pdbx_strand_id
1 'polypeptide(L)'
;MGHSDASSLHLVRVVPTDYGQFVLQLSDGGFRLLKGLVLTRERGWADLANPRKARRRIFSATQVSWPGDRTLGIDDLMAHTQPMTAQDLGWQSVDFAQCNRAPTAEHLTHHVYYVSLKPFGPEPFGLGESIHGGHGERGGMYSFDLPALLAWPQWRTHFELAGCAWAIGLVEANPEDPQALLDALIEAWWPGASASGLRHQANGCQRHGRHEQAGARTPRAPP
;
A
#
# COMPACT_ATOMS: atom_id res chain seq x y z
N MET A 1 -25.64 39.52 -8.02
CA MET A 1 -24.22 39.33 -7.63
C MET A 1 -24.12 37.94 -7.01
N GLY A 2 -23.87 36.92 -7.81
CA GLY A 2 -23.62 35.58 -7.30
C GLY A 2 -22.15 35.50 -6.90
N HIS A 3 -21.86 35.42 -5.60
CA HIS A 3 -20.58 34.88 -5.17
C HIS A 3 -20.61 33.39 -5.53
N SER A 4 -20.01 33.06 -6.68
CA SER A 4 -19.58 31.68 -6.92
C SER A 4 -18.54 31.40 -5.84
N ASP A 5 -18.91 30.59 -4.87
CA ASP A 5 -18.00 30.02 -3.89
C ASP A 5 -17.01 29.16 -4.69
N ALA A 6 -15.88 29.76 -5.08
CA ALA A 6 -14.81 29.03 -5.73
C ALA A 6 -14.25 28.09 -4.66
N SER A 7 -14.75 26.85 -4.63
CA SER A 7 -14.28 25.83 -3.71
C SER A 7 -12.75 25.80 -3.77
N SER A 8 -12.10 26.23 -2.69
CA SER A 8 -10.64 26.21 -2.60
C SER A 8 -10.17 24.77 -2.80
N LEU A 9 -9.17 24.59 -3.67
CA LEU A 9 -8.56 23.29 -3.95
C LEU A 9 -8.16 22.62 -2.63
N HIS A 10 -8.60 21.39 -2.39
CA HIS A 10 -8.27 20.63 -1.19
C HIS A 10 -8.06 19.15 -1.47
N LEU A 11 -7.36 18.47 -0.56
CA LEU A 11 -7.13 17.03 -0.57
C LEU A 11 -8.42 16.28 -0.22
N VAL A 12 -8.76 15.30 -1.06
CA VAL A 12 -9.88 14.38 -0.85
C VAL A 12 -9.36 13.03 -0.39
N ARG A 13 -8.29 12.52 -1.04
CA ARG A 13 -7.67 11.23 -0.70
C ARG A 13 -6.15 11.29 -0.85
N VAL A 14 -5.45 10.52 -0.01
CA VAL A 14 -3.99 10.36 -0.04
C VAL A 14 -3.64 8.88 0.03
N VAL A 15 -3.29 8.31 -1.12
CA VAL A 15 -3.03 6.88 -1.29
C VAL A 15 -1.52 6.63 -1.36
N PRO A 16 -0.91 6.00 -0.34
CA PRO A 16 0.49 5.57 -0.42
C PRO A 16 0.61 4.36 -1.36
N THR A 17 1.68 4.28 -2.15
CA THR A 17 1.92 3.20 -3.11
C THR A 17 3.22 2.46 -2.83
N ASP A 18 3.43 1.34 -3.52
CA ASP A 18 4.59 0.45 -3.31
C ASP A 18 5.93 1.03 -3.73
N TYR A 19 5.91 2.16 -4.43
CA TYR A 19 7.11 2.82 -4.91
C TYR A 19 7.59 3.95 -3.98
N GLY A 20 7.03 4.04 -2.77
CA GLY A 20 7.32 5.14 -1.85
C GLY A 20 6.79 6.46 -2.41
N GLN A 21 5.63 6.40 -3.06
CA GLN A 21 4.94 7.53 -3.65
C GLN A 21 3.57 7.68 -3.02
N PHE A 22 2.96 8.84 -3.22
CA PHE A 22 1.62 9.16 -2.75
C PHE A 22 0.81 9.74 -3.90
N VAL A 23 -0.32 9.12 -4.19
CA VAL A 23 -1.32 9.67 -5.10
C VAL A 23 -2.24 10.56 -4.28
N LEU A 24 -2.31 11.82 -4.65
CA LEU A 24 -3.18 12.83 -4.06
C LEU A 24 -4.39 13.00 -4.98
N GLN A 25 -5.59 12.76 -4.47
CA GLN A 25 -6.83 13.15 -5.13
C GLN A 25 -7.28 14.51 -4.61
N LEU A 26 -7.60 15.41 -5.52
CA LEU A 26 -8.00 16.77 -5.23
C LEU A 26 -9.50 16.97 -5.43
N SER A 27 -10.05 18.03 -4.84
CA SER A 27 -11.46 18.38 -4.88
C SER A 27 -12.01 18.72 -6.27
N ASP A 28 -11.13 19.07 -7.21
CA ASP A 28 -11.46 19.30 -8.62
C ASP A 28 -11.52 17.98 -9.44
N GLY A 29 -11.32 16.83 -8.79
CA GLY A 29 -11.23 15.52 -9.42
C GLY A 29 -9.86 15.19 -10.00
N GLY A 30 -8.90 16.12 -9.91
CA GLY A 30 -7.53 15.94 -10.37
C GLY A 30 -6.72 15.01 -9.47
N PHE A 31 -5.74 14.34 -10.07
CA PHE A 31 -4.79 13.50 -9.35
C PHE A 31 -3.37 14.01 -9.53
N ARG A 32 -2.58 13.99 -8.45
CA ARG A 32 -1.15 14.34 -8.50
C ARG A 32 -0.29 13.33 -7.74
N LEU A 33 0.93 13.10 -8.22
CA LEU A 33 1.89 12.19 -7.64
C LEU A 33 2.94 12.95 -6.83
N LEU A 34 3.08 12.61 -5.56
CA LEU A 34 4.20 13.00 -4.70
C LEU A 34 5.18 11.83 -4.60
N LYS A 35 6.44 12.02 -5.00
CA LYS A 35 7.49 11.01 -4.86
C LYS A 35 8.22 11.21 -3.53
N GLY A 36 8.22 10.23 -2.64
CA GLY A 36 8.93 10.30 -1.35
C GLY A 36 10.44 10.55 -1.49
N LEU A 37 11.02 10.18 -2.63
CA LEU A 37 12.42 10.48 -2.97
C LEU A 37 12.70 11.98 -3.09
N VAL A 38 11.74 12.79 -3.55
CA VAL A 38 11.88 14.26 -3.60
C VAL A 38 12.03 14.81 -2.19
N LEU A 39 11.15 14.39 -1.27
CA LEU A 39 11.20 14.77 0.14
C LEU A 39 12.47 14.28 0.85
N THR A 40 12.97 13.12 0.45
CA THR A 40 14.25 12.60 0.96
C THR A 40 15.41 13.54 0.58
N ARG A 41 15.46 13.98 -0.68
CA ARG A 41 16.55 14.82 -1.20
C ARG A 41 16.51 16.24 -0.64
N GLU A 42 15.31 16.82 -0.55
CA GLU A 42 15.15 18.24 -0.23
C GLU A 42 14.94 18.51 1.26
N ARG A 43 14.36 17.55 2.00
CA ARG A 43 14.03 17.71 3.43
C ARG A 43 14.78 16.72 4.32
N GLY A 44 15.56 15.80 3.76
CA GLY A 44 16.28 14.78 4.52
C GLY A 44 15.38 13.66 5.08
N TRP A 45 14.13 13.54 4.61
CA TRP A 45 13.14 12.60 5.15
C TRP A 45 13.30 11.18 4.57
N ALA A 46 14.48 10.58 4.73
CA ALA A 46 14.87 9.31 4.11
C ALA A 46 13.90 8.15 4.38
N ASP A 47 13.23 8.16 5.52
CA ASP A 47 12.22 7.16 5.86
C ASP A 47 11.02 7.13 4.89
N LEU A 48 10.72 8.25 4.21
CA LEU A 48 9.62 8.30 3.24
C LEU A 48 9.96 7.67 1.89
N ALA A 49 11.24 7.38 1.61
CA ALA A 49 11.62 6.55 0.47
C ALA A 49 11.30 5.07 0.70
N ASN A 50 11.08 4.64 1.95
CA ASN A 50 10.67 3.28 2.27
C ASN A 50 9.13 3.19 2.26
N PRO A 51 8.51 2.46 1.31
CA PRO A 51 7.05 2.38 1.19
C PRO A 51 6.36 1.98 2.50
N ARG A 52 6.96 1.05 3.26
CA ARG A 52 6.37 0.56 4.52
C ARG A 52 6.35 1.61 5.61
N LYS A 53 7.37 2.46 5.68
CA LYS A 53 7.43 3.58 6.64
C LYS A 53 6.59 4.77 6.14
N ALA A 54 6.61 5.03 4.83
CA ALA A 54 5.88 6.09 4.16
C ALA A 54 4.36 5.97 4.31
N ARG A 55 3.83 4.75 4.46
CA ARG A 55 2.41 4.49 4.79
C ARG A 55 1.95 5.14 6.11
N ARG A 56 2.88 5.56 7.00
CA ARG A 56 2.59 6.35 8.22
C ARG A 56 2.06 7.74 7.89
N ARG A 57 0.79 7.91 7.52
CA ARG A 57 0.25 9.24 7.21
C ARG A 57 -1.12 9.52 7.79
N ILE A 58 -1.32 10.78 8.12
CA ILE A 58 -2.62 11.42 8.39
C ILE A 58 -2.72 12.58 7.41
N PHE A 59 -3.91 12.83 6.88
CA PHE A 59 -4.15 14.01 6.06
C PHE A 59 -5.42 14.71 6.50
N SER A 60 -5.53 15.98 6.11
CA SER A 60 -6.75 16.78 6.17
C SER A 60 -6.92 17.44 4.81
N ALA A 61 -7.98 18.25 4.65
CA ALA A 61 -8.22 19.00 3.43
C ALA A 61 -7.00 19.80 2.93
N THR A 62 -6.12 20.27 3.82
CA THR A 62 -5.05 21.22 3.45
C THR A 62 -3.63 20.74 3.74
N GLN A 63 -3.43 19.52 4.25
CA GLN A 63 -2.09 19.04 4.60
C GLN A 63 -1.99 17.52 4.71
N VAL A 64 -0.77 17.02 4.54
CA VAL A 64 -0.37 15.64 4.84
C VAL A 64 0.74 15.65 5.88
N SER A 65 0.63 14.77 6.87
CA SER A 65 1.60 14.63 7.96
C SER A 65 2.07 13.19 8.12
N TRP A 66 3.35 13.04 8.41
CA TRP A 66 4.04 11.81 8.78
C TRP A 66 4.66 11.97 10.19
N PRO A 67 4.93 10.87 10.92
CA PRO A 67 5.50 10.92 12.28
C PRO A 67 6.80 11.71 12.37
N GLY A 68 7.09 12.33 13.52
CA GLY A 68 8.32 13.10 13.71
C GLY A 68 8.31 14.44 12.98
N ASP A 69 7.22 15.19 13.13
CA ASP A 69 7.06 16.58 12.68
C ASP A 69 7.27 16.81 11.18
N ARG A 70 6.93 15.81 10.35
CA ARG A 70 7.04 15.87 8.90
C ARG A 70 5.68 16.22 8.32
N THR A 71 5.44 17.50 8.05
CA THR A 71 4.16 17.98 7.51
C THR A 71 4.39 18.81 6.26
N LEU A 72 3.50 18.64 5.28
CA LEU A 72 3.43 19.47 4.08
C LEU A 72 2.04 20.07 3.97
N GLY A 73 1.97 21.39 3.87
CA GLY A 73 0.74 22.10 3.53
C GLY A 73 0.41 21.95 2.04
N ILE A 74 -0.81 22.33 1.65
CA ILE A 74 -1.29 22.15 0.28
C ILE A 74 -0.44 22.90 -0.75
N ASP A 75 0.06 24.09 -0.42
CA ASP A 75 0.93 24.85 -1.31
C ASP A 75 2.27 24.13 -1.54
N ASP A 76 2.88 23.60 -0.48
CA ASP A 76 4.07 22.77 -0.59
C ASP A 76 3.78 21.51 -1.41
N LEU A 77 2.65 20.84 -1.16
CA LEU A 77 2.27 19.65 -1.94
C LEU A 77 2.14 20.00 -3.42
N MET A 78 1.52 21.13 -3.78
CA MET A 78 1.37 21.54 -5.17
C MET A 78 2.70 21.89 -5.83
N ALA A 79 3.67 22.42 -5.09
CA ALA A 79 5.02 22.67 -5.58
C ALA A 79 5.84 21.39 -5.84
N HIS A 80 5.58 20.30 -5.10
CA HIS A 80 6.40 19.07 -5.15
C HIS A 80 5.70 17.88 -5.84
N THR A 81 4.52 18.10 -6.43
CA THR A 81 3.72 17.05 -7.07
C THR A 81 3.60 17.26 -8.57
N GLN A 82 3.39 16.16 -9.30
CA GLN A 82 3.19 16.16 -10.75
C GLN A 82 1.76 15.69 -11.07
N PRO A 83 1.02 16.34 -11.98
CA PRO A 83 -0.26 15.82 -12.46
C PRO A 83 -0.14 14.39 -13.00
N MET A 84 -1.18 13.59 -12.81
CA MET A 84 -1.23 12.20 -13.28
C MET A 84 -2.24 12.04 -14.41
N THR A 85 -1.92 11.17 -15.36
CA THR A 85 -2.88 10.69 -16.37
C THR A 85 -3.67 9.48 -15.86
N ALA A 86 -4.77 9.14 -16.52
CA ALA A 86 -5.51 7.90 -16.24
C ALA A 86 -4.64 6.65 -16.39
N GLN A 87 -3.71 6.66 -17.35
CA GLN A 87 -2.75 5.59 -17.53
C GLN A 87 -1.81 5.48 -16.32
N ASP A 88 -1.26 6.59 -15.83
CA ASP A 88 -0.38 6.61 -14.65
C ASP A 88 -1.08 6.06 -13.39
N LEU A 89 -2.36 6.39 -13.23
CA LEU A 89 -3.20 5.90 -12.14
C LEU A 89 -3.39 4.39 -12.18
N GLY A 90 -3.62 3.81 -13.36
CA GLY A 90 -3.80 2.38 -13.55
C GLY A 90 -2.58 1.53 -13.14
N TRP A 91 -1.39 2.12 -13.08
CA TRP A 91 -0.16 1.46 -12.64
C TRP A 91 0.08 1.52 -11.13
N GLN A 92 -0.75 2.24 -10.37
CA GLN A 92 -0.52 2.41 -8.94
C GLN A 92 -1.04 1.21 -8.15
N SER A 93 -0.17 0.64 -7.32
CA SER A 93 -0.48 -0.51 -6.47
C SER A 93 -0.08 -0.29 -5.01
N VAL A 94 -0.66 -1.15 -4.18
CA VAL A 94 -0.51 -1.22 -2.74
C VAL A 94 -0.30 -2.70 -2.38
N ASP A 95 0.91 -3.08 -1.99
CA ASP A 95 1.35 -4.41 -1.55
C ASP A 95 0.78 -4.69 -0.16
N PHE A 96 -0.51 -4.97 -0.15
CA PHE A 96 -1.35 -4.95 1.03
C PHE A 96 -0.92 -5.99 2.07
N ALA A 97 -0.78 -7.24 1.65
CA ALA A 97 -0.31 -8.30 2.52
C ALA A 97 0.47 -9.35 1.72
N GLN A 98 1.45 -9.96 2.37
CA GLN A 98 2.20 -11.06 1.79
C GLN A 98 2.74 -11.94 2.91
N CYS A 99 2.56 -13.25 2.77
CA CYS A 99 3.00 -14.20 3.76
C CYS A 99 3.55 -15.48 3.12
N ASN A 100 4.75 -15.87 3.55
CA ASN A 100 5.33 -17.16 3.19
C ASN A 100 4.79 -18.23 4.15
N ARG A 101 4.12 -19.23 3.59
CA ARG A 101 3.54 -20.39 4.26
C ARG A 101 4.40 -21.64 4.14
N ALA A 102 5.55 -21.55 3.49
CA ALA A 102 6.52 -22.63 3.50
C ALA A 102 7.01 -22.96 4.93
N PRO A 103 7.35 -24.22 5.21
CA PRO A 103 7.31 -25.36 4.28
C PRO A 103 5.89 -25.86 4.00
N THR A 104 5.61 -26.20 2.74
CA THR A 104 4.38 -26.89 2.31
C THR A 104 4.74 -28.06 1.39
N ALA A 105 3.77 -28.91 1.06
CA ALA A 105 3.95 -29.97 0.07
C ALA A 105 4.42 -29.43 -1.29
N GLU A 106 3.93 -28.25 -1.69
CA GLU A 106 4.33 -27.59 -2.95
C GLU A 106 5.78 -27.06 -2.95
N HIS A 107 6.29 -26.56 -1.82
CA HIS A 107 7.66 -26.04 -1.73
C HIS A 107 8.14 -25.91 -0.28
N LEU A 108 9.40 -26.27 -0.05
CA LEU A 108 9.98 -26.29 1.30
C LEU A 108 10.31 -24.90 1.85
N THR A 109 10.55 -23.91 0.99
CA THR A 109 11.07 -22.60 1.42
C THR A 109 10.32 -21.39 0.86
N HIS A 110 9.41 -21.61 -0.09
CA HIS A 110 8.76 -20.53 -0.85
C HIS A 110 7.38 -20.95 -1.33
N HIS A 111 6.38 -20.62 -0.52
CA HIS A 111 4.99 -20.74 -0.89
C HIS A 111 4.28 -19.52 -0.35
N VAL A 112 4.15 -18.50 -1.20
CA VAL A 112 3.80 -17.16 -0.78
C VAL A 112 2.43 -16.77 -1.29
N TYR A 113 1.54 -16.45 -0.36
CA TYR A 113 0.25 -15.85 -0.65
C TYR A 113 0.37 -14.34 -0.49
N TYR A 114 -0.22 -13.59 -1.41
CA TYR A 114 -0.24 -12.13 -1.35
C TYR A 114 -1.59 -11.56 -1.78
N VAL A 115 -1.87 -10.39 -1.22
CA VAL A 115 -2.99 -9.52 -1.58
C VAL A 115 -2.38 -8.17 -1.95
N SER A 116 -2.79 -7.63 -3.09
CA SER A 116 -2.47 -6.28 -3.54
C SER A 116 -3.76 -5.49 -3.80
N LEU A 117 -3.70 -4.18 -3.61
CA LEU A 117 -4.79 -3.28 -4.00
C LEU A 117 -4.32 -2.42 -5.18
N LYS A 118 -5.21 -2.22 -6.16
CA LYS A 118 -5.01 -1.33 -7.32
C LYS A 118 -6.10 -0.24 -7.27
N PRO A 119 -5.92 0.81 -6.45
CA PRO A 119 -7.04 1.65 -6.00
C PRO A 119 -7.72 2.50 -7.07
N PHE A 120 -7.16 2.53 -8.28
CA PHE A 120 -7.65 3.30 -9.43
C PHE A 120 -7.95 2.42 -10.65
N GLY A 121 -7.85 1.10 -10.50
CA GLY A 121 -8.19 0.14 -11.55
C GLY A 121 -9.64 -0.35 -11.44
N PRO A 122 -10.21 -0.89 -12.54
CA PRO A 122 -11.56 -1.45 -12.53
C PRO A 122 -11.67 -2.73 -11.67
N GLU A 123 -10.56 -3.45 -11.51
CA GLU A 123 -10.46 -4.66 -10.68
C GLU A 123 -9.42 -4.42 -9.56
N PRO A 124 -9.82 -3.73 -8.48
CA PRO A 124 -8.88 -3.21 -7.51
C PRO A 124 -8.33 -4.27 -6.54
N PHE A 125 -8.89 -5.48 -6.49
CA PHE A 125 -8.47 -6.51 -5.54
C PHE A 125 -7.63 -7.60 -6.21
N GLY A 126 -6.31 -7.55 -6.03
CA GLY A 126 -5.38 -8.55 -6.54
C GLY A 126 -5.09 -9.63 -5.51
N LEU A 127 -5.41 -10.89 -5.80
CA LEU A 127 -5.10 -12.04 -4.94
C LEU A 127 -4.20 -12.99 -5.72
N GLY A 128 -3.03 -13.29 -5.16
CA GLY A 128 -2.06 -14.13 -5.85
C GLY A 128 -1.30 -15.09 -4.94
N GLU A 129 -0.71 -16.08 -5.61
CA GLU A 129 0.08 -17.17 -5.05
C GLU A 129 1.37 -17.26 -5.86
N SER A 130 2.50 -17.44 -5.18
CA SER A 130 3.81 -17.63 -5.77
C SER A 130 4.48 -18.84 -5.15
N ILE A 131 4.82 -19.82 -5.99
CA ILE A 131 5.53 -21.03 -5.63
C ILE A 131 6.92 -20.96 -6.31
N HIS A 132 7.97 -21.55 -5.72
CA HIS A 132 9.34 -21.64 -6.28
C HIS A 132 10.20 -20.35 -6.41
N GLY A 133 9.71 -19.16 -6.08
CA GLY A 133 10.58 -18.01 -5.76
C GLY A 133 11.44 -17.43 -6.89
N GLY A 134 11.04 -17.58 -8.16
CA GLY A 134 11.75 -17.03 -9.32
C GLY A 134 10.82 -16.69 -10.50
N HIS A 135 11.38 -16.10 -11.56
CA HIS A 135 10.65 -15.72 -12.80
C HIS A 135 10.15 -16.92 -13.63
N GLY A 136 10.47 -18.15 -13.24
CA GLY A 136 9.92 -19.37 -13.81
C GLY A 136 9.21 -20.20 -12.74
N GLU A 137 8.03 -20.70 -13.11
CA GLU A 137 7.37 -21.91 -12.58
C GLU A 137 6.46 -21.77 -11.33
N ARG A 138 5.14 -21.77 -11.62
CA ARG A 138 3.95 -21.98 -10.77
C ARG A 138 3.54 -20.87 -9.78
N GLY A 139 2.29 -20.45 -9.93
CA GLY A 139 1.68 -19.32 -9.23
C GLY A 139 1.00 -18.37 -10.21
N GLY A 140 0.17 -17.47 -9.71
CA GLY A 140 -0.60 -16.54 -10.51
C GLY A 140 -1.23 -15.46 -9.64
N MET A 141 -1.80 -14.46 -10.31
CA MET A 141 -2.61 -13.43 -9.66
C MET A 141 -3.93 -13.31 -10.41
N TYR A 142 -5.02 -13.28 -9.67
CA TYR A 142 -6.32 -12.88 -10.16
C TYR A 142 -6.60 -11.46 -9.67
N SER A 143 -7.19 -10.63 -10.53
CA SER A 143 -7.71 -9.31 -10.17
C SER A 143 -9.23 -9.40 -10.17
N PHE A 144 -9.86 -8.79 -9.19
CA PHE A 144 -11.30 -8.82 -9.01
C PHE A 144 -11.85 -7.40 -8.82
N ASP A 145 -13.03 -7.14 -9.36
CA ASP A 145 -13.93 -6.15 -8.80
C ASP A 145 -14.55 -6.68 -7.48
N LEU A 146 -15.27 -5.83 -6.74
CA LEU A 146 -15.83 -6.25 -5.44
C LEU A 146 -16.87 -7.39 -5.59
N PRO A 147 -17.84 -7.33 -6.53
CA PRO A 147 -18.77 -8.43 -6.73
C PRO A 147 -18.09 -9.77 -7.05
N ALA A 148 -17.10 -9.78 -7.95
CA ALA A 148 -16.38 -10.98 -8.33
C ALA A 148 -15.53 -11.53 -7.17
N LEU A 149 -14.92 -10.65 -6.35
CA LEU A 149 -14.23 -11.06 -5.14
C LEU A 149 -15.19 -11.79 -4.19
N LEU A 150 -16.35 -11.20 -3.91
CA LEU A 150 -17.34 -11.77 -3.00
C LEU A 150 -17.95 -13.08 -3.51
N ALA A 151 -18.08 -13.22 -4.84
CA ALA A 151 -18.53 -14.45 -5.47
C ALA A 151 -17.47 -15.57 -5.44
N TRP A 152 -16.18 -15.25 -5.25
CA TRP A 152 -15.11 -16.25 -5.25
C TRP A 152 -15.02 -16.98 -3.90
N PRO A 153 -15.37 -18.27 -3.79
CA PRO A 153 -15.54 -18.92 -2.48
C PRO A 153 -14.28 -18.97 -1.60
N GLN A 154 -13.09 -18.82 -2.20
CA GLN A 154 -11.80 -18.99 -1.51
C GLN A 154 -11.18 -17.66 -1.04
N TRP A 155 -11.81 -16.50 -1.30
CA TRP A 155 -11.20 -15.20 -1.00
C TRP A 155 -10.84 -15.05 0.49
N ARG A 156 -11.67 -15.56 1.41
CA ARG A 156 -11.43 -15.52 2.87
C ARG A 156 -10.19 -16.33 3.24
N THR A 157 -10.12 -17.57 2.78
CA THR A 157 -8.97 -18.45 2.98
C THR A 157 -7.69 -17.82 2.42
N HIS A 158 -7.78 -17.15 1.27
CA HIS A 158 -6.63 -16.45 0.68
C HIS A 158 -6.16 -15.28 1.56
N PHE A 159 -7.07 -14.49 2.13
CA PHE A 159 -6.75 -13.43 3.08
C PHE A 159 -6.08 -13.97 4.35
N GLU A 160 -6.56 -15.11 4.87
CA GLU A 160 -5.92 -15.80 5.99
C GLU A 160 -4.50 -16.25 5.63
N LEU A 161 -4.32 -16.91 4.48
CA LEU A 161 -3.03 -17.40 4.01
C LEU A 161 -2.06 -16.26 3.72
N ALA A 162 -2.51 -15.12 3.19
CA ALA A 162 -1.70 -13.92 2.98
C ALA A 162 -1.38 -13.15 4.29
N GLY A 163 -1.96 -13.56 5.42
CA GLY A 163 -1.69 -12.95 6.73
C GLY A 163 -2.52 -11.69 7.01
N CYS A 164 -3.61 -11.46 6.28
CA CYS A 164 -4.52 -10.33 6.44
C CYS A 164 -5.95 -10.75 6.82
N ALA A 165 -6.12 -11.82 7.59
CA ALA A 165 -7.43 -12.28 8.09
C ALA A 165 -8.27 -11.17 8.74
N TRP A 166 -7.63 -10.19 9.39
CA TRP A 166 -8.27 -9.02 9.99
C TRP A 166 -9.09 -8.19 8.98
N ALA A 167 -8.73 -8.22 7.70
CA ALA A 167 -9.39 -7.44 6.66
C ALA A 167 -10.71 -8.10 6.19
N ILE A 168 -10.96 -9.37 6.51
CA ILE A 168 -12.19 -10.08 6.14
C ILE A 168 -13.42 -9.34 6.68
N GLY A 169 -13.39 -8.93 7.95
CA GLY A 169 -14.50 -8.20 8.55
C GLY A 169 -14.75 -6.83 7.90
N LEU A 170 -13.71 -6.17 7.37
CA LEU A 170 -13.87 -4.91 6.63
C LEU A 170 -14.53 -5.13 5.28
N VAL A 171 -14.15 -6.19 4.56
CA VAL A 171 -14.76 -6.58 3.29
C VAL A 171 -16.24 -6.91 3.51
N GLU A 172 -16.57 -7.69 4.54
CA GLU A 172 -17.95 -8.08 4.87
C GLU A 172 -18.81 -6.90 5.34
N ALA A 173 -18.21 -5.89 5.98
CA ALA A 173 -18.92 -4.69 6.40
C ALA A 173 -19.21 -3.70 5.25
N ASN A 174 -18.54 -3.86 4.09
CA ASN A 174 -18.67 -2.95 2.95
C ASN A 174 -18.91 -3.72 1.63
N PRO A 175 -20.00 -4.51 1.52
CA PRO A 175 -20.19 -5.43 0.39
C PRO A 175 -20.56 -4.73 -0.94
N GLU A 176 -20.98 -3.46 -0.89
CA GLU A 176 -21.55 -2.74 -2.04
C GLU A 176 -20.75 -1.49 -2.43
N ASP A 177 -19.81 -1.04 -1.60
CA ASP A 177 -19.02 0.17 -1.83
C ASP A 177 -17.52 -0.16 -1.97
N PRO A 178 -17.03 -0.40 -3.19
CA PRO A 178 -15.63 -0.73 -3.42
C PRO A 178 -14.68 0.41 -3.04
N GLN A 179 -15.13 1.67 -3.16
CA GLN A 179 -14.29 2.83 -2.87
C GLN A 179 -14.14 3.01 -1.36
N ALA A 180 -15.24 2.96 -0.60
CA ALA A 180 -15.20 3.00 0.85
C ALA A 180 -14.41 1.82 1.43
N LEU A 181 -14.56 0.61 0.86
CA LEU A 181 -13.77 -0.55 1.25
C LEU A 181 -12.28 -0.34 1.01
N LEU A 182 -11.87 0.15 -0.17
CA LEU A 182 -10.47 0.42 -0.47
C LEU A 182 -9.88 1.43 0.51
N ASP A 183 -10.59 2.50 0.81
CA ASP A 183 -10.14 3.50 1.76
C ASP A 183 -10.02 2.91 3.17
N ALA A 184 -11.02 2.16 3.63
CA ALA A 184 -10.96 1.46 4.91
C ALA A 184 -9.77 0.49 5.00
N LEU A 185 -9.51 -0.28 3.94
CA LEU A 185 -8.36 -1.18 3.88
C LEU A 185 -7.04 -0.42 3.91
N ILE A 186 -6.89 0.64 3.12
CA ILE A 186 -5.66 1.44 3.02
C ILE A 186 -5.37 2.20 4.33
N GLU A 187 -6.40 2.69 5.03
CA GLU A 187 -6.26 3.32 6.35
C GLU A 187 -5.91 2.28 7.42
N ALA A 188 -6.57 1.12 7.40
CA ALA A 188 -6.31 0.03 8.32
C ALA A 188 -5.04 -0.76 7.99
N TRP A 189 -4.41 -0.48 6.85
CA TRP A 189 -3.13 -1.03 6.38
C TRP A 189 -1.94 -0.50 7.18
N TRP A 190 -2.09 -0.62 8.49
CA TRP A 190 -1.16 -0.20 9.49
C TRP A 190 -1.19 -1.09 10.74
N PRO A 191 -0.09 -1.79 11.08
CA PRO A 191 0.10 -2.44 12.38
C PRO A 191 -0.06 -1.58 13.66
N GLY A 192 -0.30 -0.26 13.58
CA GLY A 192 -0.54 0.60 14.74
C GLY A 192 -1.92 1.25 14.78
N ALA A 193 -2.87 0.86 13.91
CA ALA A 193 -4.26 1.35 13.96
C ALA A 193 -5.08 0.68 15.09
N SER A 194 -4.47 -0.17 15.92
CA SER A 194 -5.05 -0.62 17.18
C SER A 194 -4.87 0.44 18.27
N ALA A 195 -5.71 1.48 18.23
CA ALA A 195 -6.15 2.14 19.46
C ALA A 195 -7.14 1.26 20.26
N SER A 196 -7.44 0.04 19.77
CA SER A 196 -8.23 -1.00 20.44
C SER A 196 -7.54 -2.37 20.41
N GLY A 197 -6.28 -2.44 20.89
CA GLY A 197 -5.77 -3.65 21.55
C GLY A 197 -5.59 -4.95 20.75
N LEU A 198 -5.70 -4.99 19.43
CA LEU A 198 -5.43 -6.20 18.65
C LEU A 198 -4.00 -6.20 18.10
N ARG A 199 -3.06 -6.68 18.92
CA ARG A 199 -1.77 -7.16 18.42
C ARG A 199 -2.01 -8.42 17.58
N HIS A 200 -2.21 -8.25 16.27
CA HIS A 200 -2.33 -9.37 15.36
C HIS A 200 -0.94 -9.98 15.07
N GLN A 201 -0.53 -10.95 15.90
CA GLN A 201 0.44 -11.95 15.48
C GLN A 201 -0.25 -12.84 14.46
N ALA A 202 0.11 -12.72 13.18
CA ALA A 202 -0.23 -13.72 12.19
C ALA A 202 0.56 -15.01 12.55
N ASN A 203 -0.12 -15.96 13.19
CA ASN A 203 0.45 -17.28 13.47
C ASN A 203 0.98 -17.90 12.17
N GLY A 204 2.24 -18.32 12.19
CA GLY A 204 2.87 -19.07 11.09
C GLY A 204 3.33 -18.25 9.88
N CYS A 205 3.45 -16.93 9.98
CA CYS A 205 3.97 -16.13 8.87
C CYS A 205 5.50 -15.96 8.93
N GLN A 206 6.23 -16.64 8.03
CA GLN A 206 7.65 -16.37 7.86
C GLN A 206 7.82 -15.06 7.10
N ARG A 207 8.32 -14.03 7.78
CA ARG A 207 8.59 -12.73 7.16
C ARG A 207 9.75 -12.89 6.18
N HIS A 208 9.51 -12.63 4.89
CA HIS A 208 10.60 -12.43 3.95
C HIS A 208 11.27 -11.09 4.25
N GLY A 209 12.31 -11.12 5.08
CA GLY A 209 13.35 -10.10 5.02
C GLY A 209 14.02 -10.23 3.67
N ARG A 210 13.86 -9.25 2.78
CA ARG A 210 14.84 -9.05 1.71
C ARG A 210 16.16 -8.87 2.43
N HIS A 211 17.09 -9.82 2.24
CA HIS A 211 18.44 -9.74 2.78
C HIS A 211 19.03 -8.37 2.41
N GLU A 212 19.14 -7.46 3.38
CA GLU A 212 20.25 -6.52 3.40
C GLU A 212 21.50 -7.38 3.55
N GLN A 213 22.10 -7.77 2.42
CA GLN A 213 23.50 -8.16 2.43
C GLN A 213 24.29 -6.88 2.72
N ALA A 214 24.48 -6.60 4.01
CA ALA A 214 25.58 -5.77 4.47
C ALA A 214 26.86 -6.47 4.04
N GLY A 215 27.46 -5.98 2.94
CA GLY A 215 28.76 -6.42 2.48
C GLY A 215 29.80 -6.12 3.57
N ALA A 216 30.16 -7.13 4.34
CA ALA A 216 31.34 -7.09 5.19
C ALA A 216 32.57 -7.11 4.26
N ARG A 217 33.06 -5.93 3.90
CA ARG A 217 34.41 -5.77 3.34
C ARG A 217 35.41 -6.12 4.43
N THR A 218 36.12 -7.22 4.24
CA THR A 218 37.31 -7.56 5.01
C THR A 218 38.34 -6.44 4.84
N PRO A 219 38.90 -5.87 5.93
CA PRO A 219 39.96 -4.88 5.80
C PRO A 219 41.23 -5.56 5.29
N ARG A 220 41.77 -5.05 4.17
CA ARG A 220 43.15 -5.31 3.74
C ARG A 220 44.09 -4.74 4.81
N ALA A 221 44.95 -5.58 5.37
CA ALA A 221 46.11 -5.11 6.12
C ALA A 221 47.15 -4.50 5.14
N PRO A 222 47.77 -3.36 5.48
CA PRO A 222 48.95 -2.84 4.77
C PRO A 222 50.23 -3.04 5.59
N PRO A 223 51.39 -2.74 4.99
CA PRO A 223 52.08 -3.47 3.92
C PRO A 223 52.89 -4.67 4.44
#